data_AF-A0AAE0TZ58-F1
#
_entry.id   AF-A0AAE0TZ58-F1
#
_cell.length_a   1.000
_cell.length_b   1.000
_cell.length_c   1.000
_cell.angle_alpha   90.00
_cell.angle_beta   90.00
_cell.angle_gamma   90.00
#
_symmetry.space_group_name_H-M   'P 1'
#
loop_
_entity.id
_entity.type
_entity.pdbx_description
1 polymer ?
#
loop_
_entity_poly.entity_id
_entity_poly.type
_entity_poly.pdbx_seq_one_letter_code
_entity_poly.pdbx_strand_id
1 'polypeptide(L)'
;MECMDAMTQEMALTRICGIAELFHRLCPGDWNLGQDVALSGAFWSFLHKHEDAPSAFEIADSIYFRWDVCLLADRLVDDYCLWRPGCKICVLWDRHEYSAAMRDGDAGCEVRYSSIWRALLDGGATIEPAQHQGPPFSRHLKYIAAAITETYPTEGEAMHGVGKYCEYVSRIWTFHLERVVGSRAVHRTGREWFRSIGRRLRSSLSPSKSPRALLAQLTHSEADNEGSGTTKLGNARCIFDPPE
;
A
#
# COMPACT_ATOMS: atom_id res chain seq x y z
N MET A 1 10.99 -0.61 11.01
CA MET A 1 11.60 -0.99 9.72
C MET A 1 11.01 -2.32 9.24
N GLU A 2 10.99 -3.36 10.08
CA GLU A 2 10.47 -4.71 9.73
C GLU A 2 9.08 -4.76 9.06
N CYS A 3 8.13 -3.90 9.48
CA CYS A 3 6.78 -3.92 8.89
C CYS A 3 6.74 -3.33 7.46
N MET A 4 7.61 -2.37 7.13
CA MET A 4 7.71 -1.81 5.78
C MET A 4 8.28 -2.82 4.79
N ASP A 5 9.31 -3.55 5.22
CA ASP A 5 9.95 -4.58 4.41
C ASP A 5 8.99 -5.75 4.17
N ALA A 6 8.26 -6.17 5.21
CA ALA A 6 7.23 -7.19 5.11
C ALA A 6 6.09 -6.75 4.16
N MET A 7 5.60 -5.51 4.28
CA MET A 7 4.57 -4.98 3.39
C MET A 7 5.05 -4.93 1.94
N THR A 8 6.25 -4.42 1.72
CA THR A 8 6.88 -4.35 0.38
C THR A 8 7.03 -5.75 -0.23
N GLN A 9 7.46 -6.72 0.57
CA GLN A 9 7.59 -8.11 0.13
C GLN A 9 6.24 -8.73 -0.23
N GLU A 10 5.21 -8.57 0.60
CA GLU A 10 3.88 -9.13 0.35
C GLU A 10 3.21 -8.47 -0.87
N MET A 11 3.41 -7.16 -1.07
CA MET A 11 3.00 -6.43 -2.28
C MET A 11 3.72 -6.97 -3.53
N ALA A 12 5.04 -7.19 -3.46
CA ALA A 12 5.80 -7.77 -4.57
C ALA A 12 5.34 -9.20 -4.92
N LEU A 13 4.95 -9.99 -3.92
CA LEU A 13 4.42 -11.35 -4.09
C LEU A 13 2.91 -11.39 -4.40
N THR A 14 2.24 -10.23 -4.41
CA THR A 14 0.80 -10.07 -4.65
C THR A 14 -0.08 -10.94 -3.73
N ARG A 15 0.34 -11.11 -2.48
CA ARG A 15 -0.33 -11.94 -1.49
C ARG A 15 -1.34 -11.13 -0.69
N ILE A 16 -2.53 -10.94 -1.27
CA ILE A 16 -3.53 -9.98 -0.77
C ILE A 16 -3.95 -10.26 0.69
N CYS A 17 -4.03 -11.51 1.13
CA CYS A 17 -4.31 -11.82 2.54
C CYS A 17 -3.19 -11.32 3.47
N GLY A 18 -1.92 -11.57 3.13
CA GLY A 18 -0.78 -11.09 3.92
C GLY A 18 -0.68 -9.56 3.92
N ILE A 19 -0.92 -8.92 2.77
CA ILE A 19 -1.01 -7.47 2.63
C ILE A 19 -2.12 -6.91 3.54
N ALA A 20 -3.32 -7.50 3.53
CA ALA A 20 -4.44 -7.05 4.34
C ALA A 20 -4.20 -7.23 5.84
N GLU A 21 -3.62 -8.36 6.28
CA GLU A 21 -3.25 -8.60 7.67
C GLU A 21 -2.16 -7.64 8.17
N LEU A 22 -1.17 -7.33 7.33
CA LEU A 22 -0.16 -6.33 7.65
C LEU A 22 -0.78 -4.95 7.74
N PHE A 23 -1.56 -4.54 6.73
CA PHE A 23 -2.14 -3.21 6.67
C PHE A 23 -3.17 -2.95 7.76
N HIS A 24 -3.92 -3.95 8.20
CA HIS A 24 -4.85 -3.81 9.33
C HIS A 24 -4.13 -3.48 10.65
N ARG A 25 -2.87 -3.88 10.79
CA ARG A 25 -1.99 -3.50 11.93
C ARG A 25 -1.35 -2.13 11.76
N LEU A 26 -1.39 -1.57 10.55
CA LEU A 26 -0.96 -0.21 10.26
C LEU A 26 -2.10 0.78 10.49
N CYS A 27 -1.83 2.06 10.30
CA CYS A 27 -2.78 3.14 10.50
C CYS A 27 -3.42 3.16 11.90
N PRO A 28 -2.62 3.16 12.98
CA PRO A 28 -3.14 3.15 14.34
C PRO A 28 -4.07 4.34 14.57
N GLY A 29 -5.22 4.06 15.19
CA GLY A 29 -6.23 5.08 15.51
C GLY A 29 -7.29 5.34 14.45
N ASP A 30 -7.07 4.94 13.19
CA ASP A 30 -8.03 5.17 12.11
C ASP A 30 -9.21 4.20 12.17
N TRP A 31 -8.93 2.93 12.48
CA TRP A 31 -9.93 1.84 12.45
C TRP A 31 -11.07 1.97 13.45
N ASN A 32 -10.99 2.92 14.37
CA ASN A 32 -11.95 3.10 15.46
C ASN A 32 -12.90 4.29 15.23
N LEU A 33 -12.81 4.99 14.09
CA LEU A 33 -13.58 6.21 13.84
C LEU A 33 -14.27 6.23 12.48
N GLY A 34 -15.56 6.59 12.50
CA GLY A 34 -16.33 6.97 11.32
C GLY A 34 -16.33 5.90 10.22
N GLN A 35 -16.00 6.33 9.00
CA GLN A 35 -16.05 5.48 7.80
C GLN A 35 -14.95 4.42 7.77
N ASP A 36 -13.83 4.64 8.47
CA ASP A 36 -12.72 3.69 8.54
C ASP A 36 -13.08 2.43 9.37
N VAL A 37 -14.07 2.51 10.26
CA VAL A 37 -14.65 1.34 10.96
C VAL A 37 -15.31 0.39 9.97
N ALA A 38 -16.05 0.92 9.00
CA ALA A 38 -16.70 0.10 7.97
C ALA A 38 -15.66 -0.59 7.08
N LEU A 39 -14.59 0.13 6.70
CA LEU A 39 -13.49 -0.46 5.93
C LEU A 39 -12.74 -1.53 6.74
N SER A 40 -12.51 -1.31 8.03
CA SER A 40 -11.94 -2.31 8.94
C SER A 40 -12.80 -3.59 8.97
N GLY A 41 -14.12 -3.44 9.07
CA GLY A 41 -15.07 -4.55 8.99
C GLY A 41 -14.99 -5.30 7.65
N ALA A 42 -14.89 -4.57 6.54
CA ALA A 42 -14.67 -5.14 5.21
C ALA A 42 -13.38 -5.96 5.11
N PHE A 43 -12.28 -5.46 5.68
CA PHE A 43 -11.00 -6.19 5.73
C PHE A 43 -11.12 -7.46 6.57
N TRP A 44 -11.76 -7.36 7.73
CA TRP A 44 -11.99 -8.50 8.61
C TRP A 44 -12.86 -9.57 7.92
N SER A 45 -13.95 -9.17 7.26
CA SER A 45 -14.81 -10.06 6.48
C SER A 45 -14.05 -10.78 5.37
N PHE A 46 -13.17 -10.07 4.66
CA PHE A 46 -12.31 -10.64 3.63
C PHE A 46 -11.33 -11.67 4.19
N LEU A 47 -10.64 -11.34 5.28
CA LEU A 47 -9.67 -12.24 5.92
C LEU A 47 -10.31 -13.53 6.42
N HIS A 48 -11.55 -13.45 6.93
CA HIS A 48 -12.29 -14.59 7.45
C HIS A 48 -13.20 -15.27 6.41
N LYS A 49 -13.14 -14.83 5.14
CA LYS A 49 -13.85 -15.42 3.99
C LYS A 49 -15.38 -15.46 4.19
N HIS A 50 -15.96 -14.38 4.71
CA HIS A 50 -17.41 -14.24 4.78
C HIS A 50 -18.04 -14.20 3.38
N GLU A 51 -19.29 -14.66 3.27
CA GLU A 51 -20.00 -14.76 1.98
C GLU A 51 -20.16 -13.40 1.30
N ASP A 52 -20.45 -12.35 2.08
CA ASP A 52 -20.60 -10.97 1.60
C ASP A 52 -19.30 -10.16 1.64
N ALA A 53 -18.14 -10.83 1.73
CA ALA A 53 -16.86 -10.13 1.78
C ALA A 53 -16.56 -9.41 0.45
N PRO A 54 -15.94 -8.21 0.51
CA PRO A 54 -15.45 -7.56 -0.70
C PRO A 54 -14.47 -8.45 -1.45
N SER A 55 -14.37 -8.24 -2.76
CA SER A 55 -13.43 -8.98 -3.58
C SER A 55 -11.99 -8.66 -3.20
N ALA A 56 -11.08 -9.60 -3.44
CA ALA A 56 -9.64 -9.38 -3.23
C ALA A 56 -9.13 -8.15 -4.01
N PHE A 57 -9.76 -7.81 -5.14
CA PHE A 57 -9.42 -6.63 -5.93
C PHE A 57 -9.76 -5.33 -5.18
N GLU A 58 -10.96 -5.22 -4.63
CA GLU A 58 -11.40 -4.02 -3.88
C GLU A 58 -10.56 -3.82 -2.62
N ILE A 59 -10.23 -4.91 -1.93
CA ILE A 59 -9.34 -4.88 -0.75
C ILE A 59 -7.95 -4.41 -1.14
N ALA A 60 -7.36 -5.01 -2.18
CA ALA A 60 -6.04 -4.63 -2.65
C ALA A 60 -6.01 -3.15 -3.05
N ASP A 61 -6.96 -2.70 -3.88
CA ASP A 61 -6.96 -1.34 -4.41
C ASP A 61 -7.13 -0.28 -3.30
N SER A 62 -7.97 -0.58 -2.31
CA SER A 62 -8.12 0.26 -1.11
C SER A 62 -6.80 0.37 -0.32
N ILE A 63 -6.08 -0.75 -0.16
CA ILE A 63 -4.80 -0.78 0.56
C ILE A 63 -3.71 -0.03 -0.22
N TYR A 64 -3.56 -0.31 -1.53
CA TYR A 64 -2.57 0.36 -2.38
C TYR A 64 -2.78 1.87 -2.36
N PHE A 65 -4.02 2.34 -2.54
CA PHE A 65 -4.33 3.76 -2.49
C PHE A 65 -3.88 4.40 -1.17
N ARG A 66 -4.29 3.83 -0.03
CA ARG A 66 -3.97 4.39 1.29
C ARG A 66 -2.47 4.33 1.60
N TRP A 67 -1.80 3.26 1.18
CA TRP A 67 -0.36 3.10 1.31
C TRP A 67 0.41 4.14 0.49
N ASP A 68 0.08 4.27 -0.79
CA ASP A 68 0.75 5.21 -1.71
C ASP A 68 0.56 6.65 -1.26
N VAL A 69 -0.64 7.00 -0.79
CA VAL A 69 -0.94 8.35 -0.26
C VAL A 69 -0.15 8.63 1.03
N CYS A 70 0.07 7.62 1.89
CA CYS A 70 0.96 7.79 3.06
C CYS A 70 2.42 7.99 2.65
N LEU A 71 2.93 7.17 1.73
CA LEU A 71 4.30 7.30 1.22
C LEU A 71 4.53 8.65 0.55
N LEU A 72 3.52 9.16 -0.16
CA LEU A 72 3.57 10.48 -0.77
C LEU A 72 3.71 11.57 0.29
N ALA A 73 2.95 11.48 1.38
CA ALA A 73 3.08 12.41 2.50
C ALA A 73 4.46 12.34 3.15
N ASP A 74 5.02 11.14 3.35
CA ASP A 74 6.36 10.97 3.88
C ASP A 74 7.44 11.58 2.99
N ARG A 75 7.33 11.37 1.68
CA ARG A 75 8.23 11.99 0.70
C ARG A 75 8.17 13.52 0.77
N LEU A 76 6.98 14.09 0.97
CA LEU A 76 6.83 15.53 1.08
C LEU A 76 7.44 16.10 2.34
N VAL A 77 7.28 15.41 3.46
CA VAL A 77 7.96 15.76 4.70
C VAL A 77 9.47 15.81 4.47
N ASP A 78 10.04 14.83 3.76
CA ASP A 78 11.47 14.81 3.44
C ASP A 78 11.87 15.93 2.44
N ASP A 79 11.15 16.06 1.32
CA ASP A 79 11.47 17.02 0.24
C ASP A 79 11.43 18.48 0.72
N TYR A 80 10.60 18.77 1.73
CA TYR A 80 10.48 20.11 2.34
C TYR A 80 11.20 20.25 3.69
N CYS A 81 11.99 19.26 4.09
CA CYS A 81 12.73 19.23 5.36
C CYS A 81 11.84 19.50 6.59
N LEU A 82 10.60 18.99 6.57
CA LEU A 82 9.68 19.08 7.69
C LEU A 82 10.05 18.03 8.75
N TRP A 83 9.70 18.32 10.00
CA TRP A 83 9.78 17.35 11.08
C TRP A 83 8.76 16.23 10.87
N ARG A 84 9.17 14.99 11.16
CA ARG A 84 8.30 13.83 11.16
C ARG A 84 7.56 13.77 12.50
N PRO A 85 6.22 13.93 12.51
CA PRO A 85 5.44 13.90 13.74
C PRO A 85 5.68 12.63 14.56
N GLY A 86 6.09 12.81 15.81
CA GLY A 86 6.43 11.70 16.71
C GLY A 86 7.54 10.78 16.20
N CYS A 87 8.40 11.26 15.30
CA CYS A 87 9.45 10.48 14.62
C CYS A 87 8.93 9.21 13.90
N LYS A 88 7.67 9.22 13.47
CA LYS A 88 7.03 8.11 12.76
C LYS A 88 6.74 8.52 11.31
N ILE A 89 6.74 7.53 10.42
CA ILE A 89 6.23 7.70 9.05
C ILE A 89 4.69 7.75 9.07
N CYS A 90 4.09 8.34 8.04
CA CYS A 90 2.64 8.62 7.98
C CYS A 90 1.77 7.39 8.28
N VAL A 91 2.11 6.23 7.72
CA VAL A 91 1.31 5.00 7.89
C VAL A 91 1.38 4.43 9.31
N LEU A 92 2.42 4.76 10.08
CA LEU A 92 2.64 4.32 11.46
C LEU A 92 2.29 5.40 12.50
N TRP A 93 2.06 6.63 12.07
CA TRP A 93 1.77 7.74 12.96
C TRP A 93 0.41 7.60 13.63
N ASP A 94 0.34 7.73 14.95
CA ASP A 94 -0.93 7.67 15.68
C ASP A 94 -1.43 9.08 15.97
N ARG A 95 -2.55 9.45 15.33
CA ARG A 95 -3.18 10.76 15.51
C ARG A 95 -3.67 10.98 16.94
N HIS A 96 -4.13 9.93 17.63
CA HIS A 96 -4.63 10.07 19.01
C HIS A 96 -3.49 10.28 19.98
N GLU A 97 -2.40 9.53 19.82
CA GLU A 97 -1.17 9.73 20.58
C GLU A 97 -0.65 11.16 20.40
N TYR A 98 -0.59 11.63 19.15
CA TYR A 98 -0.19 13.00 18.83
C TYR A 98 -1.13 14.05 19.44
N SER A 99 -2.45 13.84 19.34
CA SER A 99 -3.44 14.77 19.91
C SER A 99 -3.38 14.83 21.43
N ALA A 100 -3.13 13.71 22.10
CA ALA A 100 -2.92 13.67 23.55
C ALA A 100 -1.67 14.46 23.94
N ALA A 101 -0.54 14.23 23.25
CA ALA A 101 0.70 14.96 23.48
C ALA A 101 0.55 16.49 23.27
N MET A 102 -0.23 16.92 22.28
CA MET A 102 -0.53 18.35 22.08
C MET A 102 -1.32 18.94 23.25
N ARG A 103 -2.30 18.22 23.79
CA ARG A 103 -3.13 18.69 24.91
C ARG A 103 -2.35 18.84 26.21
N ASP A 104 -1.37 17.98 26.41
CA ASP A 104 -0.47 18.03 27.56
C ASP A 104 0.61 19.12 27.40
N GLY A 105 0.78 19.65 26.19
CA GLY A 105 1.78 20.65 25.82
C GLY A 105 1.24 22.09 25.76
N ASP A 106 1.70 22.84 24.75
CA ASP A 106 1.28 24.23 24.51
C ASP A 106 -0.14 24.30 23.93
N ALA A 107 -1.05 24.99 24.62
CA ALA A 107 -2.42 25.21 24.16
C ALA A 107 -2.51 25.91 22.79
N GLY A 108 -1.50 26.70 22.41
CA GLY A 108 -1.41 27.31 21.08
C GLY A 108 -1.17 26.31 19.95
N CYS A 109 -0.63 25.13 20.26
CA CYS A 109 -0.31 24.09 19.28
C CYS A 109 -1.57 23.49 18.64
N GLU A 110 -2.58 23.14 19.45
CA GLU A 110 -3.83 22.54 18.94
C GLU A 110 -4.59 23.50 18.01
N VAL A 111 -4.64 24.79 18.36
CA VAL A 111 -5.27 25.83 17.54
C VAL A 111 -4.55 25.96 16.19
N ARG A 112 -3.22 25.98 16.20
CA ARG A 112 -2.40 26.11 15.00
C ARG A 112 -2.51 24.90 14.09
N TYR A 113 -2.40 23.70 14.66
CA TYR A 113 -2.66 22.44 13.95
C TYR A 113 -4.02 22.47 13.26
N SER A 114 -5.07 22.89 13.99
CA SER A 114 -6.43 22.95 13.45
C SER A 114 -6.57 23.97 12.32
N SER A 115 -5.89 25.11 12.42
CA SER A 115 -5.84 26.14 11.37
C SER A 115 -5.14 25.62 10.11
N ILE A 116 -3.95 25.03 10.27
CA ILE A 116 -3.16 24.44 9.17
C ILE A 116 -3.93 23.32 8.47
N TRP A 117 -4.51 22.40 9.24
CA TRP A 117 -5.34 21.32 8.72
C TRP A 117 -6.51 21.85 7.88
N ARG A 118 -7.22 22.87 8.37
CA ARG A 118 -8.33 23.48 7.64
C ARG A 118 -7.85 24.19 6.37
N ALA A 119 -6.72 24.90 6.43
CA ALA A 119 -6.14 25.55 5.27
C ALA A 119 -5.72 24.54 4.18
N LEU A 120 -5.20 23.36 4.56
CA LEU A 120 -4.89 22.28 3.62
C LEU A 120 -6.15 21.71 2.95
N LEU A 121 -7.23 21.52 3.72
CA LEU A 121 -8.52 21.09 3.18
C LEU A 121 -9.11 22.10 2.20
N ASP A 122 -9.17 23.37 2.62
CA ASP A 122 -9.73 24.46 1.82
C ASP A 122 -8.88 24.75 0.57
N GLY A 123 -7.58 24.48 0.64
CA GLY A 123 -6.64 24.55 -0.47
C GLY A 123 -6.74 23.41 -1.49
N GLY A 124 -7.69 22.48 -1.32
CA GLY A 124 -7.92 21.38 -2.26
C GLY A 124 -6.83 20.31 -2.24
N ALA A 125 -6.10 20.20 -1.14
CA ALA A 125 -4.95 19.29 -1.06
C ALA A 125 -5.35 17.84 -0.73
N THR A 126 -6.65 17.56 -0.62
CA THR A 126 -7.22 16.23 -0.41
C THR A 126 -7.05 15.36 -1.64
N ILE A 127 -6.44 14.19 -1.46
CA ILE A 127 -6.41 13.15 -2.47
C ILE A 127 -7.62 12.24 -2.26
N GLU A 128 -8.61 12.36 -3.14
CA GLU A 128 -9.84 11.58 -3.05
C GLU A 128 -9.68 10.17 -3.65
N PRO A 129 -10.16 9.12 -2.96
CA PRO A 129 -10.18 7.78 -3.52
C PRO A 129 -11.17 7.68 -4.70
N ALA A 130 -10.90 6.77 -5.62
CA ALA A 130 -11.93 6.30 -6.54
C ALA A 130 -13.02 5.52 -5.78
N GLN A 131 -14.21 5.40 -6.36
CA GLN A 131 -15.37 4.73 -5.71
C GLN A 131 -15.08 3.32 -5.18
N HIS A 132 -14.14 2.59 -5.80
CA HIS A 132 -13.76 1.22 -5.42
C HIS A 132 -12.58 1.13 -4.44
N GLN A 133 -11.96 2.26 -4.11
CA GLN A 133 -10.83 2.37 -3.17
C GLN A 133 -11.29 2.63 -1.73
N GLY A 134 -12.60 2.59 -1.50
CA GLY A 134 -13.21 2.76 -0.20
C GLY A 134 -13.51 4.23 0.15
N PRO A 135 -13.72 4.52 1.44
CA PRO A 135 -14.12 5.84 1.88
C PRO A 135 -12.95 6.84 1.88
N PRO A 136 -13.25 8.16 1.93
CA PRO A 136 -12.26 9.22 2.06
C PRO A 136 -11.19 8.93 3.11
N PHE A 137 -9.93 9.20 2.77
CA PHE A 137 -8.77 8.89 3.59
C PHE A 137 -7.94 10.12 3.89
N SER A 138 -8.13 10.70 5.08
CA SER A 138 -7.59 12.01 5.42
C SER A 138 -6.33 11.98 6.30
N ARG A 139 -5.80 10.79 6.60
CA ARG A 139 -4.59 10.61 7.44
C ARG A 139 -3.39 11.42 6.92
N HIS A 140 -3.13 11.36 5.62
CA HIS A 140 -2.00 12.06 5.00
C HIS A 140 -2.03 13.57 5.27
N LEU A 141 -3.20 14.20 5.14
CA LEU A 141 -3.37 15.61 5.49
C LEU A 141 -3.11 15.88 6.97
N LYS A 142 -3.47 14.94 7.86
CA LYS A 142 -3.38 15.12 9.32
C LYS A 142 -1.92 15.10 9.71
N TYR A 143 -1.22 14.13 9.12
CA TYR A 143 0.21 13.96 9.26
C TYR A 143 0.99 15.17 8.73
N ILE A 144 0.65 15.69 7.54
CA ILE A 144 1.29 16.90 7.00
C ILE A 144 0.99 18.13 7.86
N ALA A 145 -0.25 18.30 8.32
CA ALA A 145 -0.60 19.38 9.22
C ALA A 145 0.23 19.32 10.50
N ALA A 146 0.40 18.13 11.08
CA ALA A 146 1.27 17.91 12.24
C ALA A 146 2.73 18.26 11.92
N ALA A 147 3.26 17.80 10.78
CA ALA A 147 4.64 18.06 10.36
C ALA A 147 4.93 19.56 10.22
N ILE A 148 4.01 20.30 9.57
CA ILE A 148 4.07 21.76 9.43
C ILE A 148 3.98 22.43 10.81
N THR A 149 3.09 21.96 11.68
CA THR A 149 2.90 22.53 13.03
C THR A 149 4.17 22.40 13.88
N GLU A 150 4.81 21.23 13.86
CA GLU A 150 6.06 20.99 14.60
C GLU A 150 7.25 21.76 13.99
N THR A 151 7.26 21.94 12.66
CA THR A 151 8.37 22.61 11.97
C THR A 151 8.33 24.12 12.13
N TYR A 152 7.14 24.72 12.08
CA TYR A 152 6.98 26.17 12.00
C TYR A 152 6.36 26.75 13.28
N PRO A 153 7.15 27.49 14.08
CA PRO A 153 6.71 28.04 15.35
C PRO A 153 5.77 29.25 15.19
N THR A 154 5.61 29.80 13.98
CA THR A 154 4.71 30.93 13.72
C THR A 154 3.66 30.60 12.65
N GLU A 155 2.52 31.26 12.71
CA GLU A 155 1.43 31.05 11.75
C GLU A 155 1.84 31.44 10.32
N GLY A 156 2.57 32.55 10.14
CA GLY A 156 3.01 33.00 8.82
C GLY A 156 3.92 31.98 8.12
N GLU A 157 4.88 31.40 8.85
CA GLU A 157 5.76 30.35 8.32
C GLU A 157 4.98 29.06 8.03
N ALA A 158 4.04 28.69 8.91
CA ALA A 158 3.20 27.52 8.71
C ALA A 158 2.31 27.65 7.46
N MET A 159 1.72 28.83 7.20
CA MET A 159 0.90 29.07 6.02
C MET A 159 1.71 29.05 4.72
N HIS A 160 3.00 29.46 4.77
CA HIS A 160 3.90 29.25 3.65
C HIS A 160 4.14 27.76 3.38
N GLY A 161 4.28 26.94 4.42
CA GLY A 161 4.34 25.48 4.31
C GLY A 161 3.07 24.87 3.70
N VAL A 162 1.89 25.35 4.09
CA VAL A 162 0.60 24.94 3.50
C VAL A 162 0.57 25.24 2.01
N GLY A 163 0.95 26.45 1.60
CA GLY A 163 0.99 26.85 0.19
C GLY A 163 1.84 25.91 -0.66
N LYS A 164 3.04 25.56 -0.19
CA LYS A 164 3.93 24.59 -0.87
C LYS A 164 3.29 23.22 -1.06
N TYR A 165 2.57 22.72 -0.05
CA TYR A 165 1.89 21.43 -0.15
C TYR A 165 0.73 21.48 -1.17
N CYS A 166 -0.11 22.52 -1.12
CA CYS A 166 -1.21 22.69 -2.07
C CYS A 166 -0.71 22.82 -3.52
N GLU A 167 0.39 23.56 -3.74
CA GLU A 167 1.05 23.65 -5.05
C GLU A 167 1.55 22.28 -5.53
N TYR A 168 2.16 21.50 -4.64
CA TYR A 168 2.64 20.16 -4.99
C TYR A 168 1.50 19.22 -5.37
N VAL A 169 0.44 19.13 -4.55
CA VAL A 169 -0.73 18.27 -4.85
C VAL A 169 -1.36 18.70 -6.17
N SER A 170 -1.49 20.00 -6.41
CA SER A 170 -1.99 20.52 -7.69
C SER A 170 -1.13 20.04 -8.86
N ARG A 171 0.21 20.13 -8.77
CA ARG A 171 1.12 19.66 -9.82
C ARG A 171 1.03 18.16 -10.05
N ILE A 172 0.98 17.36 -8.99
CA ILE A 172 0.81 15.91 -9.08
C ILE A 172 -0.53 15.56 -9.72
N TRP A 173 -1.59 16.25 -9.34
CA TRP A 173 -2.91 16.02 -9.90
C TRP A 173 -2.96 16.38 -11.39
N THR A 174 -2.38 17.52 -11.78
CA THR A 174 -2.22 17.89 -13.20
C THR A 174 -1.44 16.81 -13.96
N PHE A 175 -0.30 16.37 -13.42
CA PHE A 175 0.52 15.32 -14.05
C PHE A 175 -0.21 13.97 -14.14
N HIS A 176 -0.94 13.56 -13.10
CA HIS A 176 -1.73 12.34 -13.12
C HIS A 176 -2.92 12.44 -14.06
N LEU A 177 -3.67 13.54 -14.05
CA LEU A 177 -4.76 13.75 -15.00
C LEU A 177 -4.26 13.72 -16.45
N GLU A 178 -3.14 14.37 -16.75
CA GLU A 178 -2.52 14.33 -18.08
C GLU A 178 -2.15 12.91 -18.52
N ARG A 179 -1.58 12.09 -17.63
CA ARG A 179 -1.21 10.70 -17.93
C ARG A 179 -2.39 9.74 -17.97
N VAL A 180 -3.38 9.91 -17.09
CA VAL A 180 -4.50 8.99 -16.86
C VAL A 180 -5.64 9.26 -17.85
N VAL A 181 -6.02 10.53 -18.06
CA VAL A 181 -7.06 10.93 -19.04
C VAL A 181 -6.55 10.74 -20.47
N GLY A 182 -5.25 10.92 -20.71
CA GLY A 182 -4.63 10.71 -22.02
C GLY A 182 -4.52 9.26 -22.48
N SER A 183 -4.66 8.26 -21.60
CA SER A 183 -4.32 6.87 -21.94
C SER A 183 -5.38 5.84 -21.50
N ARG A 184 -6.35 5.59 -22.39
CA ARG A 184 -7.28 4.43 -22.29
C ARG A 184 -6.54 3.09 -22.19
N ALA A 185 -5.30 3.02 -22.66
CA ALA A 185 -4.47 1.82 -22.62
C ALA A 185 -4.07 1.47 -21.17
N VAL A 186 -3.67 2.46 -20.35
CA VAL A 186 -3.19 2.21 -18.97
C VAL A 186 -4.28 1.57 -18.09
N HIS A 187 -5.52 2.05 -18.18
CA HIS A 187 -6.64 1.44 -17.44
C HIS A 187 -6.97 0.02 -17.90
N ARG A 188 -6.84 -0.26 -19.21
CA ARG A 188 -7.07 -1.61 -19.74
C ARG A 188 -5.94 -2.55 -19.33
N THR A 189 -4.69 -2.13 -19.47
CA THR A 189 -3.50 -2.91 -19.12
C THR A 189 -3.42 -3.20 -17.63
N GLY A 190 -3.73 -2.25 -16.74
CA GLY A 190 -3.76 -2.51 -15.29
C GLY A 190 -4.79 -3.58 -14.91
N ARG A 191 -6.03 -3.46 -15.43
CA ARG A 191 -7.07 -4.48 -15.19
C ARG A 191 -6.74 -5.84 -15.81
N GLU A 192 -6.14 -5.86 -17.00
CA GLU A 192 -5.74 -7.10 -17.66
C GLU A 192 -4.56 -7.79 -16.96
N TRP A 193 -3.58 -7.01 -16.49
CA TRP A 193 -2.46 -7.49 -15.70
C TRP A 193 -2.93 -8.11 -14.38
N PHE A 194 -3.76 -7.41 -13.60
CA PHE A 194 -4.34 -7.96 -12.36
C PHE A 194 -5.25 -9.17 -12.62
N ARG A 195 -6.05 -9.19 -13.70
CA ARG A 195 -6.81 -10.38 -14.11
C ARG A 195 -5.91 -11.56 -14.51
N SER A 196 -4.73 -11.28 -15.07
CA SER A 196 -3.76 -12.33 -15.40
C SER A 196 -3.15 -12.93 -14.14
N ILE A 197 -2.86 -12.10 -13.13
CA ILE A 197 -2.35 -12.55 -11.82
C ILE A 197 -3.42 -13.35 -11.07
N GLY A 198 -4.66 -12.86 -11.01
CA GLY A 198 -5.78 -13.56 -10.37
C GLY A 198 -6.17 -14.88 -11.07
N ARG A 199 -5.83 -15.06 -12.35
CA ARG A 199 -5.95 -16.36 -13.05
C ARG A 199 -4.82 -17.30 -12.66
N ARG A 200 -3.58 -16.80 -12.58
CA ARG A 200 -2.40 -17.60 -12.18
C ARG A 200 -2.51 -18.11 -10.75
N LEU A 201 -2.93 -17.28 -9.80
CA LEU A 201 -3.16 -17.66 -8.40
C LEU A 201 -4.25 -18.74 -8.27
N ARG A 202 -5.34 -18.63 -9.04
CA ARG A 202 -6.38 -19.68 -9.07
C ARG A 202 -5.86 -20.99 -9.68
N SER A 203 -5.06 -20.93 -10.74
CA SER A 203 -4.46 -22.14 -11.33
C SER A 203 -3.40 -22.80 -10.44
N SER A 204 -2.70 -22.04 -9.58
CA SER A 204 -1.73 -22.60 -8.63
C SER A 204 -2.36 -23.16 -7.35
N LEU A 205 -3.63 -22.83 -7.08
CA LEU A 205 -4.37 -23.31 -5.92
C LEU A 205 -5.42 -24.38 -6.28
N SER A 206 -5.59 -24.71 -7.56
CA SER A 206 -6.42 -25.84 -7.99
C SER A 206 -5.76 -27.17 -7.60
N PRO A 207 -6.40 -28.02 -6.77
CA PRO A 207 -5.91 -29.37 -6.52
C PRO A 207 -6.26 -30.26 -7.71
N SER A 208 -5.52 -30.14 -8.80
CA SER A 208 -5.67 -31.05 -9.95
C SER A 208 -4.34 -31.64 -10.38
N LYS A 209 -3.73 -32.39 -9.46
CA LYS A 209 -3.10 -33.65 -9.82
C LYS A 209 -3.76 -34.74 -8.98
N SER A 210 -4.85 -35.29 -9.50
CA SER A 210 -5.40 -36.54 -9.02
C SER A 210 -4.27 -37.58 -8.99
N PRO A 211 -4.12 -38.38 -7.90
CA PRO A 211 -3.14 -39.46 -7.82
C PRO A 211 -3.20 -40.42 -9.02
N ARG A 212 -4.37 -40.50 -9.70
CA ARG A 212 -4.57 -41.27 -10.94
C ARG A 212 -3.78 -40.77 -12.14
N ALA A 213 -3.50 -39.46 -12.22
CA ALA A 213 -2.67 -38.88 -13.28
C ALA A 213 -1.17 -39.08 -13.05
N LEU A 214 -0.76 -39.23 -11.79
CA LEU A 214 0.62 -39.57 -11.40
C LEU A 214 0.91 -41.06 -11.61
N LEU A 215 -0.07 -41.94 -11.35
CA LEU A 215 0.04 -43.37 -11.68
C LEU A 215 0.12 -43.62 -13.19
N ALA A 216 -0.64 -42.88 -14.01
CA ALA A 216 -0.56 -43.01 -15.47
C ALA A 216 0.81 -42.59 -16.05
N GLN A 217 1.53 -41.67 -15.39
CA GLN A 217 2.88 -41.26 -15.79
C GLN A 217 3.95 -42.27 -15.37
N LEU A 218 3.74 -43.01 -14.28
CA LEU A 218 4.63 -44.08 -13.85
C LEU A 218 4.44 -45.36 -14.69
N THR A 219 3.21 -45.67 -15.11
CA THR A 219 2.95 -46.85 -15.97
C THR A 219 3.38 -46.69 -17.42
N HIS A 220 3.68 -45.47 -17.88
CA HIS A 220 4.25 -45.22 -19.21
C HIS A 220 5.79 -45.13 -19.21
N SER A 221 6.45 -45.14 -18.05
CA SER A 221 7.92 -45.10 -17.96
C SER A 221 8.58 -46.50 -17.93
N GLU A 222 7.81 -47.58 -17.80
CA GLU A 222 8.33 -48.96 -17.76
C GLU A 222 8.22 -49.71 -19.10
N ALA A 223 7.74 -49.08 -20.17
CA ALA A 223 7.58 -49.73 -21.48
C ALA A 223 8.68 -49.41 -22.51
N ASP A 224 9.54 -48.40 -22.28
CA ASP A 224 10.52 -47.93 -23.28
C ASP A 224 11.98 -47.97 -22.77
N ASN A 225 12.41 -49.05 -22.11
CA ASN A 225 13.83 -49.26 -21.83
C ASN A 225 14.28 -50.71 -21.96
N GLU A 226 14.23 -51.24 -23.19
CA GLU A 226 15.22 -52.20 -23.67
C GLU A 226 15.89 -51.64 -24.93
N GLY A 227 17.19 -51.32 -24.83
CA GLY A 227 18.06 -51.28 -26.01
C GLY A 227 19.11 -50.18 -26.09
N SER A 228 20.33 -50.51 -25.64
CA SER A 228 21.63 -50.07 -26.18
C SER A 228 22.05 -48.60 -25.91
N GLY A 229 22.97 -48.32 -24.98
CA GLY A 229 24.43 -48.50 -25.14
C GLY A 229 24.99 -47.43 -26.11
N THR A 230 25.73 -46.38 -25.70
CA THR A 230 27.08 -46.43 -25.11
C THR A 230 27.58 -45.02 -24.73
N THR A 231 28.33 -45.01 -23.64
CA THR A 231 29.34 -44.09 -23.08
C THR A 231 29.83 -42.86 -23.88
N LYS A 232 29.87 -41.68 -23.23
CA LYS A 232 31.11 -40.95 -22.93
C LYS A 232 30.93 -39.84 -21.88
N LEU A 233 31.85 -39.82 -20.92
CA LEU A 233 32.02 -38.86 -19.83
C LEU A 233 32.39 -37.46 -20.32
N GLY A 234 31.94 -36.44 -19.58
CA GLY A 234 32.47 -35.08 -19.61
C GLY A 234 32.03 -34.28 -18.38
N ASN A 235 32.91 -34.18 -17.39
CA ASN A 235 32.81 -33.35 -16.18
C ASN A 235 32.73 -31.84 -16.48
N ALA A 236 31.91 -31.09 -15.71
CA ALA A 236 32.18 -29.73 -15.20
C ALA A 236 31.00 -29.24 -14.34
N ARG A 237 31.05 -29.38 -13.01
CA ARG A 237 31.40 -28.37 -11.98
C ARG A 237 30.64 -27.04 -12.05
N CYS A 238 29.78 -26.83 -11.04
CA CYS A 238 29.17 -25.59 -10.60
C CYS A 238 30.20 -24.69 -9.90
N ILE A 239 30.30 -23.41 -10.25
CA ILE A 239 30.70 -22.29 -9.37
C ILE A 239 30.14 -20.99 -9.99
N PHE A 240 29.40 -20.19 -9.23
CA PHE A 240 29.42 -18.72 -9.33
C PHE A 240 28.99 -18.13 -7.97
N ASP A 241 29.94 -17.50 -7.30
CA ASP A 241 29.79 -16.67 -6.10
C ASP A 241 29.15 -15.29 -6.43
N PRO A 242 28.57 -14.60 -5.45
CA PRO A 242 27.94 -13.29 -5.62
C PRO A 242 28.96 -12.13 -5.59
N PRO A 243 28.63 -10.96 -6.19
CA PRO A 243 29.48 -9.78 -6.12
C PRO A 243 29.22 -8.95 -4.85
N GLU A 244 30.29 -8.28 -4.39
CA GLU A 244 30.32 -7.24 -3.37
C GLU A 244 29.56 -5.97 -3.77
#